data_AF-A0A9N8ZY28-F1
#
_entry.id   AF-A0A9N8ZY28-F1
#
_cell.length_a   1.000
_cell.length_b   1.000
_cell.length_c   1.000
_cell.angle_alpha   90.00
_cell.angle_beta   90.00
_cell.angle_gamma   90.00
#
_symmetry.space_group_name_H-M   'P 1'
#
loop_
_entity.id
_entity.type
_entity.pdbx_description
1 polymer ?
#
loop_
_entity_poly.entity_id
_entity_poly.type
_entity_poly.pdbx_seq_one_letter_code
_entity_poly.pdbx_strand_id
1 'polypeptide(L)'
;STVASYYDPITIELMAQDTIELVKHLEIKRFNLFGGSMGVRPDSRWYQDAEQLYKLPELSFPKDIQKQKDLLLNSYEKYTVRYLLEHPDKLDKIVKIMRQWEGAKQCNLVSRLHTIKVPTLIIHGEADEVTPIQDGEILDREIPNTQFYRIPNAEHR
;
A
#
# COMPACT_ATOMS: atom_id res chain seq x y z
N SER A 1 -1.65 26.17 3.91
CA SER A 1 -1.58 24.91 3.15
C SER A 1 -0.12 24.65 2.85
N THR A 2 0.50 23.71 3.55
CA THR A 2 1.85 23.23 3.24
C THR A 2 1.66 22.02 2.33
N VAL A 3 1.79 22.24 1.02
CA VAL A 3 1.86 21.14 0.06
C VAL A 3 3.05 20.29 0.48
N ALA A 4 2.82 19.02 0.82
CA ALA A 4 3.91 18.10 1.11
C ALA A 4 4.87 18.10 -0.10
N SER A 5 6.14 18.32 0.17
CA SER A 5 7.19 18.27 -0.85
C SER A 5 7.21 16.89 -1.49
N TYR A 6 7.65 16.81 -2.75
CA TYR A 6 7.89 15.52 -3.39
C TYR A 6 8.74 14.60 -2.49
N TYR A 7 9.60 15.15 -1.64
CA TYR A 7 10.55 14.44 -0.79
C TYR A 7 10.04 14.11 0.63
N ASP A 8 8.84 14.54 1.01
CA ASP A 8 8.35 14.29 2.37
C ASP A 8 7.96 12.82 2.59
N PRO A 9 8.08 12.27 3.81
CA PRO A 9 7.60 10.92 4.10
C PRO A 9 6.11 10.80 3.81
N ILE A 10 5.72 9.79 3.03
CA ILE A 10 4.32 9.49 2.77
C ILE A 10 3.77 8.64 3.93
N THR A 11 2.56 8.93 4.39
CA THR A 11 1.80 8.10 5.34
C THR A 11 0.39 7.87 4.81
N ILE A 12 -0.30 6.87 5.35
CA ILE A 12 -1.70 6.60 5.02
C ILE A 12 -2.60 7.80 5.36
N GLU A 13 -2.31 8.53 6.45
CA GLU A 13 -3.04 9.74 6.82
C GLU A 13 -2.86 10.86 5.79
N LEU A 14 -1.66 11.05 5.24
CA LEU A 14 -1.41 12.05 4.20
C LEU A 14 -2.17 11.69 2.91
N MET A 15 -2.14 10.42 2.49
CA MET A 15 -2.92 9.96 1.34
C MET A 15 -4.43 10.17 1.54
N ALA A 16 -4.93 9.92 2.75
CA ALA A 16 -6.33 10.16 3.10
C ALA A 16 -6.67 11.66 3.08
N GLN A 17 -5.77 12.52 3.56
CA GLN A 17 -5.94 13.99 3.51
C GLN A 17 -5.98 14.49 2.07
N ASP A 18 -5.10 14.02 1.19
CA ASP A 18 -5.12 14.37 -0.23
C ASP A 18 -6.46 14.02 -0.88
N THR A 19 -7.01 12.84 -0.55
CA THR A 19 -8.33 12.41 -1.02
C THR A 19 -9.44 13.34 -0.50
N ILE A 20 -9.40 13.71 0.78
CA ILE A 20 -10.38 14.63 1.39
C ILE A 20 -10.31 16.01 0.75
N GLU A 21 -9.11 16.56 0.54
CA GLU A 21 -8.93 17.89 -0.07
C GLU A 21 -9.36 17.89 -1.54
N LEU A 22 -9.11 16.80 -2.28
CA LEU A 22 -9.63 16.64 -3.64
C LEU A 22 -11.16 16.63 -3.67
N VAL A 23 -11.81 15.85 -2.80
CA VAL A 23 -13.28 15.78 -2.69
C VAL A 23 -13.86 17.16 -2.38
N LYS A 24 -13.24 17.92 -1.46
CA LYS A 24 -13.65 19.29 -1.13
C LYS A 24 -13.48 20.24 -2.32
N HIS A 25 -12.33 20.18 -2.99
CA HIS A 25 -12.01 21.04 -4.13
C HIS A 25 -12.99 20.84 -5.30
N LEU A 26 -13.40 19.59 -5.53
CA LEU A 26 -14.40 19.22 -6.54
C LEU A 26 -15.85 19.43 -6.07
N GLU A 27 -16.05 19.97 -4.86
CA GLU A 27 -17.37 20.20 -4.25
C GLU A 27 -18.25 18.93 -4.17
N ILE A 28 -17.62 17.76 -4.10
CA ILE A 28 -18.30 16.47 -3.99
C ILE A 28 -18.88 16.32 -2.58
N LYS A 29 -20.21 16.35 -2.47
CA LYS A 29 -20.90 16.28 -1.17
C LYS A 29 -21.04 14.87 -0.62
N ARG A 30 -21.15 13.87 -1.50
CA ARG A 30 -21.26 12.43 -1.17
C ARG A 30 -20.69 11.61 -2.32
N PHE A 31 -20.02 10.52 -2.00
CA PHE A 31 -19.48 9.57 -2.96
C PHE A 31 -19.42 8.18 -2.33
N ASN A 32 -19.34 7.15 -3.19
CA ASN A 32 -19.00 5.80 -2.75
C ASN A 32 -17.49 5.64 -2.84
N LEU A 33 -16.86 5.14 -1.77
CA LEU A 33 -15.44 4.83 -1.76
C LEU A 33 -15.24 3.35 -2.04
N PHE A 34 -14.44 3.05 -3.06
CA PHE A 34 -13.96 1.71 -3.35
C PHE A 34 -12.44 1.69 -3.17
N GLY A 35 -11.95 0.76 -2.36
CA GLY A 35 -10.53 0.52 -2.15
C GLY A 35 -10.19 -0.90 -2.58
N GLY A 36 -9.05 -1.08 -3.25
CA GLY A 36 -8.58 -2.38 -3.69
C GLY A 36 -7.07 -2.45 -3.58
N SER A 37 -6.59 -3.16 -2.56
CA SER A 37 -5.17 -3.36 -2.25
C SER A 37 -4.35 -2.07 -2.05
N MET A 38 -3.27 -2.20 -1.30
CA MET A 38 -2.18 -1.22 -1.07
C MET A 38 -1.19 -1.77 -0.04
N GLY A 39 -1.61 -2.78 0.74
CA GLY A 39 -0.79 -3.43 1.76
C GLY A 39 -0.22 -4.75 1.27
N VAL A 40 1.11 -4.89 1.37
CA VAL A 40 1.76 -6.18 1.46
C VAL A 40 2.21 -6.32 2.91
N ARG A 41 1.70 -7.33 3.62
CA ARG A 41 2.17 -7.58 4.98
C ARG A 41 3.62 -8.08 4.98
N PRO A 42 4.46 -7.69 5.95
CA PRO A 42 5.81 -8.22 6.12
C PRO A 42 5.89 -9.75 6.26
N ASP A 43 4.83 -10.38 6.75
CA ASP A 43 4.71 -11.84 6.92
C ASP A 43 4.05 -12.54 5.72
N SER A 44 3.63 -11.81 4.68
CA SER A 44 3.09 -12.43 3.47
C SER A 44 4.18 -13.20 2.72
N ARG A 45 3.81 -14.32 2.08
CA ARG A 45 4.75 -15.14 1.31
C ARG A 45 5.43 -14.34 0.21
N TRP A 46 4.69 -13.47 -0.46
CA TRP A 46 5.24 -12.53 -1.44
C TRP A 46 6.33 -11.62 -0.86
N TYR A 47 6.14 -11.10 0.36
CA TYR A 47 7.16 -10.29 1.05
C TYR A 47 8.42 -11.10 1.32
N GLN A 48 8.26 -12.31 1.86
CA GLN A 48 9.36 -13.21 2.18
C GLN A 48 10.11 -13.68 0.93
N ASP A 49 9.38 -14.01 -0.14
CA ASP A 49 9.95 -14.39 -1.44
C ASP A 49 10.68 -13.21 -2.07
N ALA A 50 10.18 -11.98 -1.94
CA ALA A 50 10.90 -10.78 -2.36
C ALA A 50 12.18 -10.54 -1.54
N GLU A 51 12.14 -10.67 -0.20
CA GLU A 51 13.34 -10.56 0.63
C GLU A 51 14.40 -11.62 0.28
N GLN A 52 13.98 -12.86 0.03
CA GLN A 52 14.86 -13.97 -0.33
C GLN A 52 15.43 -13.83 -1.75
N LEU A 53 14.59 -13.50 -2.74
CA LEU A 53 14.99 -13.36 -4.15
C LEU A 53 16.02 -12.23 -4.32
N TYR A 54 15.88 -11.15 -3.54
CA TYR A 54 16.78 -10.00 -3.62
C TYR A 54 17.89 -10.00 -2.55
N LYS A 55 17.92 -10.99 -1.62
CA LYS A 55 18.86 -11.07 -0.47
C LYS A 55 19.01 -9.73 0.26
N LEU A 56 17.94 -8.96 0.34
CA LEU A 56 17.97 -7.65 0.95
C LEU A 56 17.86 -7.86 2.47
N PRO A 57 18.78 -7.33 3.31
CA PRO A 57 18.49 -7.23 4.75
C PRO A 57 17.18 -6.46 4.93
N GLU A 58 16.41 -6.79 5.99
CA GLU A 58 15.09 -6.21 6.36
C GLU A 58 14.70 -5.06 5.44
N LEU A 59 13.77 -5.33 4.52
CA LEU A 59 13.35 -4.39 3.48
C LEU A 59 12.87 -3.10 4.15
N SER A 60 13.78 -2.16 4.37
CA SER A 60 13.54 -0.88 5.02
C SER A 60 14.01 0.16 4.04
N PHE A 61 13.08 0.70 3.26
CA PHE A 61 13.44 1.73 2.31
C PHE A 61 13.60 3.05 3.08
N PRO A 62 14.71 3.78 2.86
CA PRO A 62 14.87 5.11 3.40
C PRO A 62 13.67 5.97 3.03
N LYS A 63 13.22 6.82 3.95
CA LYS A 63 12.13 7.76 3.64
C LYS A 63 12.52 8.83 2.62
N ASP A 64 13.84 9.03 2.41
CA ASP A 64 14.41 9.97 1.45
C ASP A 64 14.54 9.37 0.04
N ILE A 65 14.07 10.11 -0.96
CA ILE A 65 14.01 9.67 -2.36
C ILE A 65 15.39 9.47 -2.96
N GLN A 66 16.32 10.38 -2.66
CA GLN A 66 17.66 10.29 -3.22
C GLN A 66 18.33 9.02 -2.70
N LYS A 67 18.19 8.72 -1.41
CA LYS A 67 18.67 7.47 -0.81
C LYS A 67 17.97 6.22 -1.37
N GLN A 68 16.67 6.29 -1.68
CA GLN A 68 15.99 5.17 -2.37
C GLN A 68 16.54 4.95 -3.78
N LYS A 69 16.76 6.03 -4.54
CA LYS A 69 17.40 5.97 -5.87
C LYS A 69 18.80 5.39 -5.75
N ASP A 70 19.60 5.87 -4.82
CA ASP A 70 20.97 5.41 -4.60
C ASP A 70 21.01 3.93 -4.17
N LEU A 71 20.09 3.48 -3.32
CA LEU A 71 19.98 2.06 -2.96
C LEU A 71 19.61 1.19 -4.16
N LEU A 72 18.62 1.57 -4.96
CA LEU A 72 18.25 0.85 -6.19
C LEU A 72 19.43 0.78 -7.17
N LEU A 73 20.18 1.87 -7.32
CA LEU A 73 21.34 1.92 -8.21
C LEU A 73 22.52 1.07 -7.72
N ASN A 74 22.63 0.86 -6.39
CA ASN A 74 23.74 0.14 -5.78
C ASN A 74 23.44 -1.33 -5.42
N SER A 75 22.16 -1.75 -5.35
CA SER A 75 21.77 -3.11 -4.93
C SER A 75 21.42 -4.06 -6.08
N TYR A 76 21.10 -3.55 -7.28
CA TYR A 76 20.67 -4.36 -8.41
C TYR A 76 21.81 -4.73 -9.36
N GLU A 77 21.66 -5.85 -10.07
CA GLU A 77 22.61 -6.26 -11.11
C GLU A 77 22.82 -5.14 -12.14
N LYS A 78 24.06 -5.04 -12.64
CA LYS A 78 24.54 -3.99 -13.55
C LYS A 78 23.62 -3.72 -14.75
N TYR A 79 22.94 -4.76 -15.26
CA TYR A 79 21.99 -4.67 -16.36
C TYR A 79 20.68 -3.97 -15.97
N THR A 80 20.12 -4.28 -14.80
CA THR A 80 18.90 -3.65 -14.28
C THR A 80 19.14 -2.18 -13.96
N VAL A 81 20.28 -1.86 -13.35
CA VAL A 81 20.68 -0.48 -13.07
C VAL A 81 20.78 0.33 -14.36
N ARG A 82 21.46 -0.22 -15.37
CA ARG A 82 21.59 0.42 -16.69
C ARG A 82 20.23 0.63 -17.35
N TYR A 83 19.36 -0.38 -17.33
CA TYR A 83 18.02 -0.29 -17.88
C TYR A 83 17.17 0.80 -17.21
N LEU A 84 17.23 0.91 -15.89
CA LEU A 84 16.49 1.94 -15.15
C LEU A 84 17.03 3.36 -15.40
N LEU A 85 18.34 3.50 -15.62
CA LEU A 85 18.95 4.77 -16.02
C LEU A 85 18.55 5.17 -17.45
N GLU A 86 18.42 4.21 -18.36
CA GLU A 86 17.94 4.41 -19.73
C GLU A 86 16.41 4.61 -19.79
N HIS A 87 15.68 4.31 -18.71
CA HIS A 87 14.22 4.47 -18.57
C HIS A 87 13.82 5.19 -17.27
N PRO A 88 14.08 6.52 -17.16
CA PRO A 88 13.86 7.27 -15.93
C PRO A 88 12.39 7.30 -15.47
N ASP A 89 11.43 7.17 -16.40
CA ASP A 89 10.00 7.04 -16.10
C ASP A 89 9.68 5.78 -15.29
N LYS A 90 10.37 4.67 -15.58
CA LYS A 90 10.22 3.40 -14.87
C LYS A 90 10.88 3.46 -13.49
N LEU A 91 12.04 4.10 -13.39
CA LEU A 91 12.71 4.34 -12.12
C LEU A 91 11.80 5.15 -11.17
N ASP A 92 11.22 6.25 -11.67
CA ASP A 92 10.33 7.08 -10.88
C ASP A 92 9.04 6.32 -10.47
N LYS A 93 8.51 5.45 -11.33
CA LYS A 93 7.37 4.59 -10.98
C LYS A 93 7.69 3.62 -9.86
N ILE A 94 8.85 2.96 -9.90
CA ILE A 94 9.30 2.01 -8.86
C ILE A 94 9.50 2.74 -7.53
N VAL A 95 10.18 3.89 -7.53
CA VAL A 95 10.37 4.73 -6.34
C VAL A 95 9.03 5.14 -5.73
N LYS A 96 8.05 5.53 -6.55
CA LYS A 96 6.69 5.87 -6.05
C LYS A 96 6.00 4.69 -5.36
N ILE A 97 6.12 3.48 -5.90
CA ILE A 97 5.56 2.26 -5.29
C ILE A 97 6.24 1.99 -3.94
N MET A 98 7.57 2.08 -3.89
CA MET A 98 8.34 1.85 -2.66
C MET A 98 7.95 2.81 -1.54
N ARG A 99 7.74 4.10 -1.86
CA ARG A 99 7.32 5.10 -0.87
C ARG A 99 5.92 4.85 -0.32
N GLN A 100 4.97 4.50 -1.20
CA GLN A 100 3.62 4.17 -0.75
C GLN A 100 3.64 2.97 0.20
N TRP A 101 4.47 1.96 -0.14
CA TRP A 101 4.62 0.79 0.70
C TRP A 101 5.25 1.12 2.06
N GLU A 102 6.32 1.92 2.10
CA GLU A 102 6.89 2.39 3.38
C GLU A 102 5.87 3.15 4.23
N GLY A 103 5.05 4.00 3.61
CA GLY A 103 3.98 4.71 4.30
C GLY A 103 2.90 3.79 4.88
N ALA A 104 2.69 2.63 4.24
CA ALA A 104 1.72 1.62 4.65
C ALA A 104 2.27 0.62 5.69
N LYS A 105 3.58 0.34 5.70
CA LYS A 105 4.20 -0.73 6.51
C LYS A 105 3.89 -0.67 8.00
N GLN A 106 3.76 0.54 8.57
CA GLN A 106 3.52 0.74 9.99
C GLN A 106 2.07 1.08 10.32
N CYS A 107 1.18 1.05 9.32
CA CYS A 107 -0.22 1.42 9.51
C CYS A 107 -0.96 0.28 10.24
N ASN A 108 -1.37 0.52 11.47
CA ASN A 108 -2.30 -0.35 12.20
C ASN A 108 -3.50 0.46 12.65
N LEU A 109 -4.64 0.20 12.00
CA LEU A 109 -5.91 0.89 12.26
C LEU A 109 -6.98 -0.01 12.89
N VAL A 110 -6.62 -1.24 13.29
CA VAL A 110 -7.58 -2.23 13.80
C VAL A 110 -8.39 -1.67 14.97
N SER A 111 -7.71 -1.00 15.92
CA SER A 111 -8.36 -0.39 17.08
C SER A 111 -9.37 0.71 16.74
N ARG A 112 -9.34 1.24 15.51
CA ARG A 112 -10.23 2.31 15.02
C ARG A 112 -11.34 1.80 14.09
N LEU A 113 -11.36 0.52 13.71
CA LEU A 113 -12.35 -0.01 12.77
C LEU A 113 -13.80 0.20 13.25
N HIS A 114 -14.04 0.10 14.56
CA HIS A 114 -15.33 0.37 15.18
C HIS A 114 -15.86 1.80 14.93
N THR A 115 -15.01 2.75 14.51
CA THR A 115 -15.41 4.12 14.19
C THR A 115 -16.07 4.25 12.82
N ILE A 116 -15.91 3.25 11.93
CA ILE A 116 -16.55 3.21 10.62
C ILE A 116 -18.03 2.89 10.80
N LYS A 117 -18.92 3.86 10.55
CA LYS A 117 -20.38 3.71 10.74
C LYS A 117 -21.16 3.53 9.44
N VAL A 118 -20.57 3.84 8.30
CA VAL A 118 -21.22 3.70 6.99
C VAL A 118 -21.36 2.23 6.59
N PRO A 119 -22.40 1.86 5.81
CA PRO A 119 -22.50 0.52 5.24
C PRO A 119 -21.23 0.16 4.45
N THR A 120 -20.66 -1.00 4.74
CA THR A 120 -19.37 -1.43 4.17
C THR A 120 -19.52 -2.83 3.56
N LEU A 121 -19.13 -3.00 2.30
CA LEU A 121 -19.04 -4.30 1.66
C LEU A 121 -17.58 -4.75 1.64
N ILE A 122 -17.32 -5.94 2.17
CA ILE A 122 -16.01 -6.60 2.15
C ILE A 122 -16.09 -7.74 1.15
N ILE A 123 -15.18 -7.78 0.18
CA ILE A 123 -15.06 -8.86 -0.80
C ILE A 123 -13.64 -9.42 -0.68
N HIS A 124 -13.49 -10.72 -0.47
CA HIS A 124 -12.18 -11.33 -0.24
C HIS A 124 -12.09 -12.72 -0.87
N GLY A 125 -11.01 -12.98 -1.62
CA GLY A 125 -10.70 -14.31 -2.15
C GLY A 125 -10.17 -15.28 -1.09
N GLU A 126 -10.73 -16.49 -1.00
CA GLU A 126 -10.31 -17.47 0.01
C GLU A 126 -8.91 -18.04 -0.20
N ALA A 127 -8.36 -17.92 -1.41
CA ALA A 127 -7.02 -18.35 -1.78
C ALA A 127 -6.01 -17.17 -1.86
N ASP A 128 -6.34 -16.02 -1.27
CA ASP A 128 -5.43 -14.87 -1.24
C ASP A 128 -4.20 -15.12 -0.35
N GLU A 129 -3.04 -15.34 -0.96
CA GLU A 129 -1.75 -15.53 -0.28
C GLU A 129 -1.03 -14.20 0.07
N VAL A 130 -1.53 -13.05 -0.42
CA VAL A 130 -0.92 -11.72 -0.18
C VAL A 130 -1.56 -11.07 1.03
N THR A 131 -2.89 -11.08 1.09
CA THR A 131 -3.69 -10.64 2.24
C THR A 131 -4.58 -11.79 2.67
N PRO A 132 -4.20 -12.57 3.70
CA PRO A 132 -4.94 -13.75 4.11
C PRO A 132 -6.40 -13.43 4.45
N ILE A 133 -7.31 -14.39 4.20
CA ILE A 133 -8.76 -14.24 4.43
C ILE A 133 -9.12 -13.78 5.86
N GLN A 134 -8.25 -14.08 6.84
CA GLN A 134 -8.39 -13.66 8.23
C GLN A 134 -8.39 -12.13 8.38
N ASP A 135 -7.71 -11.40 7.48
CA ASP A 135 -7.74 -9.94 7.49
C ASP A 135 -9.16 -9.43 7.15
N GLY A 136 -9.83 -10.05 6.18
CA GLY A 136 -11.25 -9.79 5.86
C GLY A 136 -12.19 -10.14 7.01
N GLU A 137 -11.94 -11.26 7.70
CA GLU A 137 -12.70 -11.67 8.88
C GLU A 137 -12.54 -10.71 10.07
N ILE A 138 -11.36 -10.11 10.25
CA ILE A 138 -11.14 -9.04 11.25
C ILE A 138 -11.93 -7.79 10.87
N LEU A 139 -11.91 -7.38 9.59
CA LEU A 139 -12.69 -6.23 9.13
C LEU A 139 -14.19 -6.43 9.36
N ASP A 140 -14.73 -7.61 9.02
CA ASP A 140 -16.14 -7.95 9.21
C ASP A 140 -16.56 -7.96 10.69
N ARG A 141 -15.66 -8.41 11.57
CA ARG A 141 -15.91 -8.46 13.02
C ARG A 141 -15.90 -7.06 13.65
N GLU A 142 -14.95 -6.22 13.27
CA GLU A 142 -14.67 -4.97 13.97
C GLU A 142 -15.43 -3.76 13.41
N ILE A 143 -15.91 -3.84 12.16
CA ILE A 143 -16.76 -2.80 11.56
C ILE A 143 -18.24 -3.18 11.79
N PRO A 144 -19.05 -2.33 12.43
CA PRO A 144 -20.40 -2.71 12.88
C PRO A 144 -21.44 -2.95 11.78
N ASN A 145 -21.25 -2.41 10.58
CA ASN A 145 -22.26 -2.39 9.51
C ASN A 145 -21.72 -3.01 8.21
N THR A 146 -21.22 -4.24 8.29
CA THR A 146 -20.60 -4.95 7.17
C THR A 146 -21.53 -5.94 6.48
N GLN A 147 -21.20 -6.19 5.21
CA GLN A 147 -21.54 -7.41 4.50
C GLN A 147 -20.22 -8.03 4.05
N PHE A 148 -19.97 -9.29 4.39
CA PHE A 148 -18.76 -9.99 4.00
C PHE A 148 -19.04 -11.07 2.96
N TYR A 149 -18.44 -10.93 1.78
CA TYR A 149 -18.55 -11.85 0.67
C TYR A 149 -17.21 -12.52 0.39
N ARG A 150 -17.17 -13.84 0.60
CA ARG A 150 -16.00 -14.68 0.32
C ARG A 150 -16.12 -15.22 -1.10
N ILE A 151 -15.05 -15.16 -1.88
CA ILE A 151 -14.99 -15.73 -3.22
C ILE A 151 -14.16 -17.03 -3.16
N PRO A 152 -14.78 -18.21 -3.30
CA PRO A 152 -14.07 -19.48 -3.24
C PRO A 152 -13.00 -19.60 -4.33
N ASN A 153 -11.82 -20.10 -3.95
CA ASN A 153 -10.65 -20.29 -4.84
C ASN A 153 -10.13 -19.02 -5.52
N ALA A 154 -10.63 -17.83 -5.19
CA ALA A 154 -10.09 -16.59 -5.73
C ALA A 154 -8.84 -16.18 -4.96
N GLU A 155 -7.83 -15.77 -5.71
CA GLU A 155 -6.58 -15.20 -5.20
C GLU A 155 -6.73 -13.68 -5.01
N HIS A 156 -5.61 -12.95 -4.88
CA HIS A 156 -5.61 -11.52 -4.60
C HIS A 156 -6.18 -10.60 -5.71
N ARG A 157 -6.41 -11.10 -6.93
CA ARG A 157 -6.71 -10.27 -8.12
C ARG A 157 -8.02 -10.62 -8.79
#